data_AF-A0A7C6M3Q8-F1
#
_entry.id   AF-A0A7C6M3Q8-F1
#
_cell.length_a   1.000
_cell.length_b   1.000
_cell.length_c   1.000
_cell.angle_alpha   90.00
_cell.angle_beta   90.00
_cell.angle_gamma   90.00
#
_symmetry.space_group_name_H-M   'P 1'
#
loop_
_entity.id
_entity.type
_entity.pdbx_description
1 polymer ?
#
loop_
_entity_poly.entity_id
_entity_poly.type
_entity_poly.pdbx_seq_one_letter_code
_entity_poly.pdbx_strand_id
1 'polypeptide(L)'
;PIKNVYGHYITLHENRYFEIDDFYEDEPVVAKDIRIRFYLRALANLHNQSFFSLRVRKGFFEESIEFIENLINQASSDLENNIRFIERLDYKSPSQWLFLLNNQLFYQALYDAKRHLDSFKDKTKEKTMLRVSLNYLNFDYSHIIVKSNKIISTHKMIIGPPIYDLKHLFDKSFHGSIDISSFFEEYLKKFHLYEYEKEWLMALMLIPIIDFRGQDEVEKIVNITNSVHHLKNAREIGRILADTDKKDKDTEVDD
;
A
#
# COMPACT_ATOMS: atom_id res chain seq x y z
N PRO A 1 11.24 -25.15 0.41
CA PRO A 1 11.44 -26.11 -0.69
C PRO A 1 12.30 -27.31 -0.30
N ILE A 2 11.74 -28.51 -0.45
CA ILE A 2 12.41 -29.80 -0.28
C ILE A 2 13.05 -30.19 -1.62
N LYS A 3 14.31 -30.63 -1.61
CA LYS A 3 15.00 -31.11 -2.82
C LYS A 3 14.42 -32.45 -3.26
N ASN A 4 14.24 -32.63 -4.56
CA ASN A 4 13.92 -33.93 -5.14
C ASN A 4 15.15 -34.88 -5.11
N VAL A 5 14.94 -36.11 -5.59
CA VAL A 5 16.00 -37.15 -5.64
C VAL A 5 17.23 -36.75 -6.48
N TYR A 6 17.11 -35.75 -7.35
CA TYR A 6 18.18 -35.20 -8.18
C TYR A 6 18.83 -33.94 -7.56
N GLY A 7 18.43 -33.54 -6.36
CA GLY A 7 18.97 -32.37 -5.67
C GLY A 7 18.38 -31.03 -6.14
N HIS A 8 17.34 -31.03 -6.96
CA HIS A 8 16.68 -29.82 -7.47
C HIS A 8 15.47 -29.45 -6.61
N TYR A 9 15.22 -28.15 -6.43
CA TYR A 9 14.04 -27.64 -5.71
C TYR A 9 12.77 -27.61 -6.56
N ILE A 10 12.92 -27.56 -7.88
CA ILE A 10 11.81 -27.46 -8.83
C ILE A 10 11.90 -28.63 -9.81
N THR A 11 10.77 -29.25 -10.11
CA THR A 11 10.65 -30.32 -11.11
C THR A 11 9.70 -29.89 -12.23
N LEU A 12 10.14 -30.00 -13.48
CA LEU A 12 9.31 -29.77 -14.67
C LEU A 12 8.65 -31.10 -15.08
N HIS A 13 7.33 -31.13 -15.15
CA HIS A 13 6.58 -32.28 -15.64
C HIS A 13 5.37 -31.78 -16.45
N GLU A 14 5.16 -32.33 -17.65
CA GLU A 14 4.05 -31.94 -18.54
C GLU A 14 3.88 -30.42 -18.71
N ASN A 15 4.99 -29.71 -18.90
CA ASN A 15 5.03 -28.26 -19.05
C ASN A 15 4.53 -27.46 -17.82
N ARG A 16 4.57 -28.06 -16.63
CA ARG A 16 4.27 -27.43 -15.34
C ARG A 16 5.42 -27.58 -14.37
N TYR A 17 5.66 -26.54 -13.59
CA TYR A 17 6.67 -26.53 -12.54
C TYR A 17 6.04 -26.95 -11.21
N PHE A 18 6.67 -27.91 -10.55
CA PHE A 18 6.26 -28.41 -9.25
C PHE A 18 7.36 -28.15 -8.22
N GLU A 19 6.95 -27.64 -7.07
CA GLU A 19 7.76 -27.45 -5.87
C GLU A 19 7.07 -28.20 -4.73
N ILE A 20 7.86 -28.78 -3.84
CA ILE A 20 7.37 -29.44 -2.64
C ILE A 20 7.90 -28.66 -1.45
N ASP A 21 6.99 -28.25 -0.58
CA ASP A 21 7.30 -27.57 0.67
C ASP A 21 6.89 -28.42 1.87
N ASP A 22 7.51 -28.12 3.02
CA ASP A 22 7.05 -28.67 4.28
C ASP A 22 5.61 -28.22 4.55
N PHE A 23 4.80 -29.13 5.08
CA PHE A 23 3.47 -28.78 5.55
C PHE A 23 3.60 -28.00 6.86
N TYR A 24 3.09 -26.78 6.87
CA TYR A 24 3.06 -25.93 8.06
C TYR A 24 1.65 -25.94 8.64
N GLU A 25 1.52 -26.39 9.88
CA GLU A 25 0.28 -26.26 10.64
C GLU A 25 0.02 -24.79 10.99
N ASP A 26 -1.21 -24.34 10.74
CA ASP A 26 -1.71 -23.04 11.20
C ASP A 26 -2.86 -23.23 12.19
N GLU A 27 -3.08 -22.23 13.03
CA GLU A 27 -4.25 -22.19 13.91
C GLU A 27 -5.46 -21.63 13.13
N PRO A 28 -6.60 -22.36 13.11
CA PRO A 28 -7.74 -21.99 12.28
C PRO A 28 -8.42 -20.68 12.70
N VAL A 29 -8.20 -20.21 13.95
CA VAL A 29 -8.87 -19.02 14.51
C VAL A 29 -7.84 -18.07 15.13
N VAL A 30 -6.91 -17.57 14.32
CA VAL A 30 -6.06 -16.44 14.74
C VAL A 30 -6.73 -15.13 14.32
N ALA A 31 -6.90 -14.20 15.26
CA ALA A 31 -7.44 -12.87 14.99
C ALA A 31 -6.64 -12.15 13.89
N LYS A 32 -7.35 -11.48 12.97
CA LYS A 32 -6.75 -10.80 11.81
C LYS A 32 -5.68 -9.77 12.21
N ASP A 33 -5.84 -9.13 13.35
CA ASP A 33 -4.88 -8.15 13.91
C ASP A 33 -3.52 -8.77 14.24
N ILE A 34 -3.52 -10.00 14.78
CA ILE A 34 -2.29 -10.73 15.06
C ILE A 34 -1.59 -11.08 13.75
N ARG A 35 -2.35 -11.52 12.74
CA ARG A 35 -1.82 -11.84 11.41
C ARG A 35 -1.21 -10.61 10.73
N ILE A 36 -1.88 -9.45 10.76
CA ILE A 36 -1.32 -8.20 10.18
C ILE A 36 -0.05 -7.77 10.91
N ARG A 37 -0.04 -7.76 12.24
CA ARG A 37 1.17 -7.41 13.01
C ARG A 37 2.33 -8.32 12.66
N PHE A 38 2.09 -9.63 12.59
CA PHE A 38 3.11 -10.58 12.18
C PHE A 38 3.59 -10.30 10.75
N TYR A 39 2.66 -10.08 9.82
CA TYR A 39 2.96 -9.79 8.42
C TYR A 39 3.83 -8.55 8.25
N LEU A 40 3.46 -7.42 8.86
CA LEU A 40 4.23 -6.18 8.78
C LEU A 40 5.64 -6.32 9.37
N ARG A 41 5.79 -7.05 10.48
CA ARG A 41 7.11 -7.35 11.06
C ARG A 41 7.96 -8.22 10.13
N ALA A 42 7.36 -9.21 9.50
CA ALA A 42 8.05 -10.10 8.57
C ALA A 42 8.43 -9.36 7.29
N LEU A 43 7.57 -8.47 6.80
CA LEU A 43 7.81 -7.64 5.62
C LEU A 43 8.91 -6.60 5.87
N ALA A 44 8.92 -5.98 7.06
CA ALA A 44 10.02 -5.10 7.45
C ALA A 44 11.35 -5.85 7.55
N ASN A 45 11.35 -7.06 8.13
CA ASN A 45 12.54 -7.92 8.15
C ASN A 45 13.03 -8.25 6.73
N LEU A 46 12.11 -8.62 5.84
CA LEU A 46 12.41 -8.94 4.45
C LEU A 46 13.09 -7.77 3.75
N HIS A 47 12.51 -6.57 3.86
CA HIS A 47 13.07 -5.36 3.26
C HIS A 47 14.43 -5.02 3.88
N ASN A 48 14.57 -5.11 5.20
CA ASN A 48 15.82 -4.82 5.89
C ASN A 48 16.96 -5.78 5.51
N GLN A 49 16.64 -7.04 5.20
CA GLN A 49 17.64 -8.04 4.83
C GLN A 49 17.99 -8.05 3.33
N SER A 50 17.13 -7.46 2.49
CA SER A 50 17.24 -7.56 1.02
C SER A 50 17.43 -6.22 0.31
N PHE A 51 17.49 -5.10 1.03
CA PHE A 51 17.63 -3.80 0.37
C PHE A 51 19.01 -3.61 -0.24
N PHE A 52 19.04 -2.98 -1.40
CA PHE A 52 20.25 -2.47 -2.03
C PHE A 52 19.92 -1.28 -2.93
N SER A 53 20.96 -0.51 -3.28
CA SER A 53 20.81 0.65 -4.16
C SER A 53 21.06 0.25 -5.61
N LEU A 54 20.09 0.52 -6.49
CA LEU A 54 20.17 0.26 -7.91
C LEU A 54 20.23 1.58 -8.68
N ARG A 55 21.16 1.71 -9.63
CA ARG A 55 21.18 2.85 -10.55
C ARG A 55 20.02 2.73 -11.53
N VAL A 56 19.13 3.71 -11.51
CA VAL A 56 17.98 3.74 -12.41
C VAL A 56 18.32 4.41 -13.74
N ARG A 57 17.54 4.10 -14.77
CA ARG A 57 17.63 4.79 -16.06
C ARG A 57 17.30 6.27 -15.89
N LYS A 58 17.90 7.10 -16.75
CA LYS A 58 17.49 8.50 -16.89
C LYS A 58 16.00 8.54 -17.25
N GLY A 59 15.21 9.34 -16.52
CA GLY A 59 13.77 9.45 -16.71
C GLY A 59 12.91 8.53 -15.83
N PHE A 60 13.48 7.58 -15.07
CA PHE A 60 12.66 6.71 -14.19
C PHE A 60 11.78 7.48 -13.20
N PHE A 61 12.36 8.48 -12.52
CA PHE A 61 11.60 9.32 -11.60
C PHE A 61 10.60 10.22 -12.32
N GLU A 62 10.95 10.73 -13.50
CA GLU A 62 10.04 11.54 -14.34
C GLU A 62 8.81 10.73 -14.76
N GLU A 63 9.00 9.50 -15.24
CA GLU A 63 7.92 8.56 -15.58
C GLU A 63 7.06 8.22 -14.36
N SER A 64 7.69 8.03 -13.19
CA SER A 64 6.97 7.75 -11.94
C SER A 64 6.12 8.94 -11.51
N ILE A 65 6.64 10.17 -11.66
CA ILE A 65 5.92 11.41 -11.37
C ILE A 65 4.75 11.59 -12.32
N GLU A 66 4.98 11.43 -13.62
CA GLU A 66 3.95 11.53 -14.65
C GLU A 66 2.83 10.50 -14.43
N PHE A 67 3.20 9.27 -14.07
CA PHE A 67 2.24 8.22 -13.73
C PHE A 67 1.33 8.63 -12.55
N ILE A 68 1.91 9.12 -11.45
CA ILE A 68 1.13 9.56 -10.28
C ILE A 68 0.28 10.80 -10.62
N GLU A 69 0.84 11.75 -11.38
CA GLU A 69 0.12 12.94 -11.83
C GLU A 69 -1.11 12.56 -12.67
N ASN A 70 -0.96 11.61 -13.59
CA ASN A 70 -2.08 11.09 -14.37
C ASN A 70 -3.15 10.44 -13.49
N LEU A 71 -2.77 9.66 -12.47
CA LEU A 71 -3.73 9.09 -11.52
C LEU A 71 -4.48 10.18 -10.73
N ILE A 72 -3.78 11.20 -10.24
CA ILE A 72 -4.40 12.33 -9.51
C ILE A 72 -5.37 13.08 -10.43
N ASN A 73 -4.96 13.36 -11.67
CA ASN A 73 -5.78 14.08 -12.65
C ASN A 73 -7.03 13.28 -13.04
N GLN A 74 -6.90 11.97 -13.25
CA GLN A 74 -8.04 11.08 -13.49
C GLN A 74 -9.02 11.10 -12.33
N ALA A 75 -8.55 10.87 -11.10
CA ALA A 75 -9.40 10.89 -9.91
C ALA A 75 -10.05 12.26 -9.67
N SER A 76 -9.36 13.36 -9.98
CA SER A 76 -9.91 14.72 -9.90
C SER A 76 -11.03 14.94 -10.92
N SER A 77 -10.82 14.49 -12.17
CA SER A 77 -11.84 14.58 -13.22
C SER A 77 -13.07 13.74 -12.88
N ASP A 78 -12.87 12.52 -12.39
CA ASP A 78 -13.95 11.63 -11.96
C ASP A 78 -14.75 12.24 -10.81
N LEU A 79 -14.06 12.82 -9.81
CA LEU A 79 -14.70 13.54 -8.71
C LEU A 79 -15.57 14.70 -9.20
N GLU A 80 -15.03 15.56 -10.07
CA GLU A 80 -15.78 16.68 -10.65
C GLU A 80 -16.99 16.23 -11.47
N ASN A 81 -16.81 15.20 -12.31
CA ASN A 81 -17.88 14.66 -13.15
C ASN A 81 -19.00 14.08 -12.29
N ASN A 82 -18.65 13.33 -11.23
CA ASN A 82 -19.62 12.78 -10.30
C ASN A 82 -20.40 13.87 -9.56
N ILE A 83 -19.72 14.92 -9.09
CA ILE A 83 -20.40 16.06 -8.43
C ILE A 83 -21.36 16.74 -9.39
N ARG A 84 -20.90 17.14 -10.58
CA ARG A 84 -21.74 17.80 -11.59
C ARG A 84 -22.93 16.95 -11.99
N PHE A 85 -22.74 15.64 -12.10
CA PHE A 85 -23.81 14.69 -12.40
C PHE A 85 -24.84 14.65 -11.26
N ILE A 86 -24.39 14.43 -10.02
CA ILE A 86 -25.27 14.29 -8.85
C ILE A 86 -26.03 15.58 -8.54
N GLU A 87 -25.39 16.75 -8.69
CA GLU A 87 -26.02 18.05 -8.44
C GLU A 87 -27.23 18.30 -9.34
N ARG A 88 -27.18 17.84 -10.60
CA ARG A 88 -28.26 17.95 -11.59
C ARG A 88 -29.44 17.02 -11.33
N LEU A 89 -29.30 16.04 -10.44
CA LEU A 89 -30.40 15.12 -10.12
C LEU A 89 -31.43 15.82 -9.23
N ASP A 90 -32.70 15.75 -9.64
CA ASP A 90 -33.85 16.24 -8.86
C ASP A 90 -33.95 15.51 -7.51
N TYR A 91 -33.73 14.19 -7.52
CA TYR A 91 -33.71 13.34 -6.34
C TYR A 91 -32.39 12.57 -6.28
N LYS A 92 -31.70 12.68 -5.15
CA LYS A 92 -30.40 12.04 -4.91
C LYS A 92 -30.59 10.79 -4.05
N SER A 93 -29.93 9.71 -4.43
CA SER A 93 -29.95 8.46 -3.66
C SER A 93 -29.12 8.59 -2.37
N PRO A 94 -29.30 7.69 -1.39
CA PRO A 94 -28.53 7.74 -0.14
C PRO A 94 -27.01 7.68 -0.35
N SER A 95 -26.52 6.86 -1.31
CA SER A 95 -25.10 6.79 -1.65
C SER A 95 -24.59 8.13 -2.20
N GLN A 96 -25.37 8.78 -3.06
CA GLN A 96 -25.03 10.09 -3.62
C GLN A 96 -25.01 11.19 -2.55
N TRP A 97 -25.95 11.17 -1.60
CA TRP A 97 -25.90 12.07 -0.45
C TRP A 97 -24.66 11.84 0.40
N LEU A 98 -24.33 10.59 0.70
CA LEU A 98 -23.13 10.25 1.47
C LEU A 98 -21.86 10.76 0.77
N PHE A 99 -21.78 10.60 -0.55
CA PHE A 99 -20.68 11.13 -1.34
C PHE A 99 -20.59 12.66 -1.25
N LEU A 100 -21.68 13.39 -1.44
CA LEU A 100 -21.69 14.85 -1.35
C LEU A 100 -21.30 15.35 0.03
N LEU A 101 -21.74 14.68 1.10
CA LEU A 101 -21.35 15.01 2.47
C LEU A 101 -19.84 14.87 2.72
N ASN A 102 -19.14 14.04 1.93
CA ASN A 102 -17.72 13.79 2.05
C ASN A 102 -16.90 14.39 0.88
N ASN A 103 -17.49 15.20 0.01
CA ASN A 103 -16.80 15.70 -1.19
C ASN A 103 -15.55 16.54 -0.86
N GLN A 104 -15.61 17.36 0.20
CA GLN A 104 -14.49 18.16 0.68
C GLN A 104 -13.31 17.29 1.12
N LEU A 105 -13.59 16.13 1.73
CA LEU A 105 -12.55 15.18 2.12
C LEU A 105 -11.80 14.66 0.89
N PHE A 106 -12.52 14.31 -0.18
CA PHE A 106 -11.90 13.84 -1.43
C PHE A 106 -11.06 14.93 -2.11
N TYR A 107 -11.56 16.17 -2.19
CA TYR A 107 -10.79 17.29 -2.73
C TYR A 107 -9.53 17.58 -1.93
N GLN A 108 -9.63 17.60 -0.59
CA GLN A 108 -8.45 17.80 0.26
C GLN A 108 -7.45 16.67 0.08
N ALA A 109 -7.89 15.40 0.00
CA ALA A 109 -6.99 14.28 -0.21
C ALA A 109 -6.24 14.37 -1.54
N LEU A 110 -6.91 14.79 -2.63
CA LEU A 110 -6.25 15.05 -3.92
C LEU A 110 -5.25 16.21 -3.85
N TYR A 111 -5.59 17.29 -3.14
CA TYR A 111 -4.68 18.40 -2.90
C TYR A 111 -3.43 17.95 -2.11
N ASP A 112 -3.64 17.18 -1.04
CA ASP A 112 -2.56 16.62 -0.23
C ASP A 112 -1.69 15.67 -1.06
N ALA A 113 -2.29 14.80 -1.88
CA ALA A 113 -1.58 13.91 -2.80
C ALA A 113 -0.70 14.69 -3.79
N LYS A 114 -1.22 15.79 -4.35
CA LYS A 114 -0.46 16.66 -5.26
C LYS A 114 0.71 17.33 -4.55
N ARG A 115 0.50 17.83 -3.32
CA ARG A 115 1.57 18.41 -2.50
C ARG A 115 2.69 17.41 -2.21
N HIS A 116 2.35 16.16 -1.88
CA HIS A 116 3.32 15.09 -1.68
C HIS A 116 4.06 14.73 -2.99
N LEU A 117 3.35 14.73 -4.13
CA LEU A 117 3.96 14.52 -5.45
C LEU A 117 4.98 15.62 -5.80
N ASP A 118 4.65 16.88 -5.52
CA ASP A 118 5.56 18.00 -5.75
C ASP A 118 6.83 17.88 -4.86
N SER A 119 6.66 17.48 -3.59
CA SER A 119 7.80 17.21 -2.70
C SER A 119 8.64 16.02 -3.17
N PHE A 120 8.00 14.95 -3.65
CA PHE A 120 8.68 13.80 -4.25
C PHE A 120 9.51 14.21 -5.46
N LYS A 121 8.96 15.04 -6.34
CA LYS A 121 9.66 15.60 -7.51
C LYS A 121 10.90 16.38 -7.11
N ASP A 122 10.78 17.26 -6.11
CA ASP A 122 11.92 18.05 -5.62
C ASP A 122 13.00 17.15 -5.01
N LYS A 123 12.62 16.17 -4.18
CA LYS A 123 13.55 15.24 -3.51
C LYS A 123 14.23 14.25 -4.47
N THR A 124 13.71 14.05 -5.68
CA THR A 124 14.23 13.08 -6.66
C THR A 124 14.87 13.70 -7.90
N LYS A 125 14.82 15.03 -8.07
CA LYS A 125 15.33 15.76 -9.25
C LYS A 125 16.76 15.39 -9.66
N GLU A 126 17.64 15.20 -8.69
CA GLU A 126 19.06 14.85 -8.92
C GLU A 126 19.40 13.39 -8.58
N LYS A 127 18.41 12.60 -8.15
CA LYS A 127 18.64 11.21 -7.76
C LYS A 127 18.81 10.32 -8.98
N THR A 128 19.87 9.52 -8.93
CA THR A 128 20.17 8.49 -9.95
C THR A 128 20.16 7.09 -9.37
N MET A 129 20.08 6.97 -8.04
CA MET A 129 20.04 5.73 -7.30
C MET A 129 18.65 5.57 -6.66
N LEU A 130 18.11 4.37 -6.75
CA LEU A 130 16.86 3.96 -6.13
C LEU A 130 17.16 2.85 -5.13
N ARG A 131 16.63 2.96 -3.91
CA ARG A 131 16.61 1.83 -2.99
C ARG A 131 15.54 0.83 -3.43
N VAL A 132 15.94 -0.41 -3.63
CA VAL A 132 15.07 -1.52 -3.96
C VAL A 132 15.26 -2.63 -2.93
N SER A 133 14.22 -3.40 -2.68
CA SER A 133 14.19 -4.58 -1.82
C SER A 133 13.38 -5.68 -2.50
N LEU A 134 13.45 -6.88 -1.94
CA LEU A 134 12.54 -7.95 -2.35
C LEU A 134 11.15 -7.65 -1.79
N ASN A 135 10.17 -7.46 -2.67
CA ASN A 135 8.77 -7.19 -2.33
C ASN A 135 7.94 -8.47 -2.48
N TYR A 136 6.97 -8.67 -1.59
CA TYR A 136 6.09 -9.82 -1.54
C TYR A 136 4.91 -9.77 -2.53
N LEU A 137 4.22 -8.63 -2.63
CA LEU A 137 3.14 -8.26 -3.56
C LEU A 137 1.99 -9.28 -3.73
N ASN A 138 1.77 -10.13 -2.73
CA ASN A 138 0.76 -11.18 -2.78
C ASN A 138 0.03 -11.32 -1.44
N PHE A 139 -0.32 -10.20 -0.81
CA PHE A 139 -0.94 -10.21 0.52
C PHE A 139 -2.27 -10.97 0.53
N ASP A 140 -2.35 -11.96 1.42
CA ASP A 140 -3.58 -12.69 1.78
C ASP A 140 -3.42 -13.22 3.22
N TYR A 141 -4.50 -13.24 4.00
CA TYR A 141 -4.47 -13.77 5.37
C TYR A 141 -4.12 -15.25 5.43
N SER A 142 -4.50 -16.03 4.40
CA SER A 142 -4.19 -17.45 4.28
C SER A 142 -2.71 -17.72 4.04
N HIS A 143 -1.96 -16.72 3.56
CA HIS A 143 -0.52 -16.85 3.36
C HIS A 143 0.28 -16.68 4.66
N ILE A 144 -0.36 -16.21 5.75
CA ILE A 144 0.31 -15.86 7.00
C ILE A 144 0.12 -17.00 8.00
N ILE A 145 1.18 -17.74 8.32
CA ILE A 145 1.13 -18.87 9.26
C ILE A 145 1.82 -18.45 10.56
N VAL A 146 1.02 -18.07 11.56
CA VAL A 146 1.53 -17.46 12.79
C VAL A 146 2.22 -18.50 13.68
N LYS A 147 1.64 -19.69 13.83
CA LYS A 147 2.20 -20.77 14.67
C LYS A 147 3.63 -21.15 14.26
N SER A 148 3.87 -21.21 12.95
CA SER A 148 5.17 -21.57 12.38
C SER A 148 6.08 -20.36 12.11
N ASN A 149 5.62 -19.15 12.38
CA ASN A 149 6.30 -17.89 12.01
C ASN A 149 6.72 -17.86 10.53
N LYS A 150 5.81 -18.22 9.61
CA LYS A 150 6.08 -18.27 8.16
C LYS A 150 5.09 -17.42 7.35
N ILE A 151 5.58 -16.89 6.23
CA ILE A 151 4.76 -16.41 5.13
C ILE A 151 5.03 -17.35 3.94
N ILE A 152 3.96 -17.89 3.35
CA ILE A 152 4.03 -18.81 2.19
C ILE A 152 3.71 -18.07 0.89
N SER A 153 3.64 -18.78 -0.24
CA SER A 153 3.26 -18.21 -1.55
C SER A 153 4.16 -17.08 -2.05
N THR A 154 5.48 -17.30 -1.97
CA THR A 154 6.56 -16.35 -2.32
C THR A 154 6.86 -16.25 -3.82
N HIS A 155 6.17 -17.00 -4.69
CA HIS A 155 6.52 -17.07 -6.12
C HIS A 155 6.29 -15.76 -6.90
N LYS A 156 5.49 -14.83 -6.37
CA LYS A 156 5.22 -13.52 -6.99
C LYS A 156 6.17 -12.42 -6.53
N MET A 157 7.19 -12.77 -5.74
CA MET A 157 8.14 -11.79 -5.24
C MET A 157 8.92 -11.16 -6.40
N ILE A 158 9.08 -9.83 -6.32
CA ILE A 158 9.88 -9.08 -7.29
C ILE A 158 10.80 -8.11 -6.56
N ILE A 159 11.89 -7.73 -7.21
CA ILE A 159 12.74 -6.65 -6.70
C ILE A 159 12.12 -5.32 -7.12
N GLY A 160 11.91 -4.42 -6.16
CA GLY A 160 11.38 -3.09 -6.42
C GLY A 160 11.45 -2.19 -5.19
N PRO A 161 10.94 -0.95 -5.29
CA PRO A 161 10.80 -0.06 -4.15
C PRO A 161 10.01 -0.72 -2.99
N PRO A 162 10.46 -0.62 -1.73
CA PRO A 162 9.78 -1.21 -0.57
C PRO A 162 8.36 -0.66 -0.37
N ILE A 163 8.09 0.55 -0.87
CA ILE A 163 6.78 1.19 -0.79
C ILE A 163 5.67 0.43 -1.55
N TYR A 164 6.02 -0.41 -2.53
CA TYR A 164 5.03 -1.12 -3.33
C TYR A 164 4.29 -2.17 -2.51
N ASP A 165 4.98 -2.84 -1.59
CA ASP A 165 4.32 -3.76 -0.66
C ASP A 165 3.38 -3.04 0.30
N LEU A 166 3.79 -1.87 0.81
CA LEU A 166 2.97 -1.06 1.70
C LEU A 166 1.72 -0.55 0.98
N LYS A 167 1.87 -0.04 -0.25
CA LYS A 167 0.76 0.36 -1.10
C LYS A 167 -0.15 -0.81 -1.42
N HIS A 168 0.41 -1.97 -1.78
CA HIS A 168 -0.38 -3.16 -2.10
C HIS A 168 -1.19 -3.65 -0.90
N LEU A 169 -0.59 -3.69 0.29
CA LEU A 169 -1.28 -4.03 1.53
C LEU A 169 -2.41 -3.03 1.81
N PHE A 170 -2.13 -1.74 1.63
CA PHE A 170 -3.10 -0.67 1.84
C PHE A 170 -4.30 -0.77 0.88
N ASP A 171 -4.06 -1.07 -0.39
CA ASP A 171 -5.12 -1.28 -1.38
C ASP A 171 -5.97 -2.51 -1.08
N LYS A 172 -5.35 -3.60 -0.62
CA LYS A 172 -6.07 -4.81 -0.22
C LYS A 172 -6.94 -4.59 1.02
N SER A 173 -6.56 -3.65 1.88
CA SER A 173 -7.35 -3.27 3.04
C SER A 173 -8.56 -2.40 2.73
N PHE A 174 -8.70 -1.90 1.49
CA PHE A 174 -9.83 -1.07 1.09
C PHE A 174 -11.19 -1.71 1.40
N HIS A 175 -11.31 -3.03 1.26
CA HIS A 175 -12.53 -3.79 1.59
C HIS A 175 -12.52 -4.39 3.01
N GLY A 176 -11.43 -4.22 3.76
CA GLY A 176 -11.27 -4.75 5.10
C GLY A 176 -11.64 -3.70 6.14
N SER A 177 -12.49 -4.05 7.10
CA SER A 177 -12.82 -3.23 8.28
C SER A 177 -11.65 -3.07 9.27
N ILE A 178 -10.41 -3.24 8.81
CA ILE A 178 -9.22 -3.23 9.66
C ILE A 178 -8.42 -1.99 9.38
N ASP A 179 -8.22 -1.23 10.43
CA ASP A 179 -7.34 -0.09 10.44
C ASP A 179 -5.87 -0.55 10.43
N ILE A 180 -5.22 -0.44 9.27
CA ILE A 180 -3.80 -0.73 9.11
C ILE A 180 -2.92 0.29 9.84
N SER A 181 -3.39 1.53 9.99
CA SER A 181 -2.55 2.61 10.53
C SER A 181 -2.03 2.28 11.93
N SER A 182 -2.89 1.69 12.76
CA SER A 182 -2.58 1.15 14.09
C SER A 182 -1.44 0.12 14.13
N PHE A 183 -1.12 -0.52 13.01
CA PHE A 183 -0.06 -1.52 12.92
C PHE A 183 1.16 -1.05 12.13
N PHE A 184 1.07 0.10 11.46
CA PHE A 184 2.11 0.61 10.58
C PHE A 184 3.42 0.92 11.33
N GLU A 185 3.32 1.34 12.60
CA GLU A 185 4.48 1.52 13.49
C GLU A 185 5.33 0.25 13.62
N GLU A 186 4.71 -0.94 13.59
CA GLU A 186 5.44 -2.21 13.70
C GLU A 186 6.39 -2.46 12.52
N TYR A 187 6.06 -1.90 11.35
CA TYR A 187 6.94 -1.92 10.19
C TYR A 187 8.10 -0.93 10.38
N LEU A 188 7.78 0.31 10.74
CA LEU A 188 8.76 1.39 10.88
C LEU A 188 9.79 1.13 12.00
N LYS A 189 9.41 0.41 13.07
CA LYS A 189 10.34 -0.04 14.12
C LYS A 189 11.54 -0.83 13.60
N LYS A 190 11.42 -1.45 12.43
CA LYS A 190 12.46 -2.33 11.85
C LYS A 190 13.00 -1.85 10.52
N PHE A 191 12.23 -1.07 9.78
CA PHE A 191 12.63 -0.57 8.47
C PHE A 191 12.27 0.90 8.32
N HIS A 192 13.29 1.77 8.32
CA HIS A 192 13.13 3.20 8.13
C HIS A 192 12.98 3.53 6.64
N LEU A 193 11.91 4.26 6.29
CA LEU A 193 11.67 4.79 4.94
C LEU A 193 12.44 6.09 4.73
N TYR A 194 13.04 6.28 3.56
CA TYR A 194 13.65 7.55 3.22
C TYR A 194 12.60 8.62 2.95
N GLU A 195 12.99 9.88 3.11
CA GLU A 195 12.11 11.04 2.89
C GLU A 195 11.40 11.02 1.53
N TYR A 196 12.11 10.68 0.45
CA TYR A 196 11.48 10.62 -0.88
C TYR A 196 10.49 9.44 -1.00
N GLU A 197 10.73 8.33 -0.29
CA GLU A 197 9.85 7.16 -0.30
C GLU A 197 8.56 7.43 0.47
N LYS A 198 8.63 8.20 1.56
CA LYS A 198 7.46 8.66 2.30
C LYS A 198 6.57 9.54 1.42
N GLU A 199 7.15 10.55 0.77
CA GLU A 199 6.40 11.40 -0.16
C GLU A 199 5.76 10.59 -1.29
N TRP A 200 6.52 9.65 -1.86
CA TRP A 200 6.04 8.78 -2.93
C TRP A 200 4.86 7.90 -2.47
N LEU A 201 4.98 7.26 -1.31
CA LEU A 201 3.93 6.43 -0.74
C LEU A 201 2.67 7.25 -0.44
N MET A 202 2.82 8.42 0.17
CA MET A 202 1.71 9.30 0.53
C MET A 202 0.99 9.85 -0.70
N ALA A 203 1.73 10.25 -1.73
CA ALA A 203 1.15 10.70 -3.00
C ALA A 203 0.27 9.61 -3.66
N LEU A 204 0.61 8.33 -3.46
CA LEU A 204 -0.16 7.19 -3.97
C LEU A 204 -1.36 6.82 -3.07
N MET A 205 -1.20 6.87 -1.75
CA MET A 205 -2.22 6.45 -0.77
C MET A 205 -3.36 7.45 -0.60
N LEU A 206 -3.12 8.73 -0.87
CA LEU A 206 -4.12 9.78 -0.73
C LEU A 206 -5.03 9.94 -1.95
N ILE A 207 -4.79 9.20 -3.03
CA ILE A 207 -5.65 9.22 -4.22
C ILE A 207 -6.95 8.48 -3.89
N PRO A 208 -8.11 9.17 -3.88
CA PRO A 208 -9.38 8.55 -3.54
C PRO A 208 -9.81 7.54 -4.61
N ILE A 209 -10.31 6.40 -4.16
CA ILE A 209 -10.98 5.42 -5.01
C ILE A 209 -12.48 5.64 -4.85
N ILE A 210 -13.17 6.26 -5.83
CA ILE A 210 -14.61 6.51 -5.77
C ILE A 210 -15.30 5.57 -6.76
N ASP A 211 -16.14 4.66 -6.27
CA ASP A 211 -16.81 3.67 -7.11
C ASP A 211 -18.32 3.61 -6.85
N PHE A 212 -19.09 3.96 -7.88
CA PHE A 212 -20.55 3.87 -7.90
C PHE A 212 -21.09 2.63 -8.64
N ARG A 213 -20.23 1.70 -9.10
CA ARG A 213 -20.60 0.54 -9.94
C ARG A 213 -21.28 -0.62 -9.18
N GLY A 214 -21.85 -0.37 -8.01
CA GLY A 214 -22.58 -1.37 -7.24
C GLY A 214 -23.93 -1.75 -7.87
N GLN A 215 -24.32 -3.02 -7.71
CA GLN A 215 -25.60 -3.54 -8.21
C GLN A 215 -26.79 -2.94 -7.46
N ASP A 216 -26.61 -2.65 -6.17
CA ASP A 216 -27.61 -2.03 -5.31
C ASP A 216 -27.06 -0.80 -4.56
N GLU A 217 -27.94 -0.08 -3.85
CA GLU A 217 -27.55 1.10 -3.09
C GLU A 217 -26.69 0.76 -1.87
N VAL A 218 -26.81 -0.45 -1.30
CA VAL A 218 -26.01 -0.86 -0.13
C VAL A 218 -24.56 -0.99 -0.53
N GLU A 219 -24.27 -1.64 -1.65
CA GLU A 219 -22.93 -1.80 -2.19
C GLU A 219 -22.27 -0.44 -2.49
N LYS A 220 -23.03 0.49 -3.09
CA LYS A 220 -22.53 1.85 -3.35
C LYS A 220 -22.21 2.62 -2.06
N ILE A 221 -23.06 2.50 -1.04
CA ILE A 221 -22.82 3.10 0.29
C ILE A 221 -21.55 2.50 0.91
N VAL A 222 -21.39 1.18 0.85
CA VAL A 222 -20.20 0.48 1.37
C VAL A 222 -18.95 0.96 0.64
N ASN A 223 -18.99 1.07 -0.69
CA ASN A 223 -17.85 1.55 -1.46
C ASN A 223 -17.42 2.96 -1.04
N ILE A 224 -18.35 3.91 -0.96
CA ILE A 224 -18.05 5.29 -0.55
C ILE A 224 -17.53 5.33 0.89
N THR A 225 -18.13 4.54 1.78
CA THR A 225 -17.69 4.43 3.18
C THR A 225 -16.25 3.91 3.27
N ASN A 226 -15.92 2.89 2.48
CA ASN A 226 -14.58 2.34 2.38
C ASN A 226 -13.59 3.36 1.83
N SER A 227 -13.97 4.16 0.82
CA SER A 227 -13.15 5.27 0.32
C SER A 227 -12.85 6.30 1.41
N VAL A 228 -13.85 6.67 2.19
CA VAL A 228 -13.68 7.60 3.31
C VAL A 228 -12.78 7.01 4.39
N HIS A 229 -12.96 5.73 4.74
CA HIS A 229 -12.13 5.05 5.73
C HIS A 229 -10.67 4.92 5.26
N HIS A 230 -10.47 4.54 4.00
CA HIS A 230 -9.16 4.48 3.35
C HIS A 230 -8.42 5.82 3.46
N LEU A 231 -9.05 6.93 3.10
CA LEU A 231 -8.41 8.24 3.22
C LEU A 231 -8.08 8.63 4.66
N LYS A 232 -8.94 8.27 5.62
CA LYS A 232 -8.65 8.50 7.04
C LYS A 232 -7.43 7.71 7.50
N ASN A 233 -7.34 6.43 7.13
CA ASN A 233 -6.19 5.58 7.46
C ASN A 233 -4.90 6.09 6.78
N ALA A 234 -4.98 6.57 5.53
CA ALA A 234 -3.84 7.16 4.84
C ALA A 234 -3.32 8.40 5.58
N ARG A 235 -4.21 9.28 6.00
CA ARG A 235 -3.85 10.48 6.79
C ARG A 235 -3.22 10.13 8.13
N GLU A 236 -3.70 9.09 8.79
CA GLU A 236 -3.12 8.64 10.06
C GLU A 236 -1.72 8.05 9.85
N ILE A 237 -1.52 7.25 8.80
CA ILE A 237 -0.18 6.79 8.40
C ILE A 237 0.74 7.98 8.11
N GLY A 238 0.25 9.02 7.42
CA GLY A 238 1.00 10.26 7.19
C GLY A 238 1.43 10.95 8.48
N ARG A 239 0.59 10.96 9.53
CA ARG A 239 0.97 11.50 10.85
C ARG A 239 2.03 10.65 11.53
N ILE A 240 1.86 9.32 11.52
CA ILE A 240 2.83 8.37 12.08
C ILE A 240 4.20 8.58 11.44
N LEU A 241 4.25 8.71 10.11
CA LEU A 241 5.49 8.99 9.37
C LEU A 241 6.13 10.33 9.77
N ALA A 242 5.33 11.38 9.96
CA ALA A 242 5.84 12.67 10.38
C ALA A 242 6.33 12.69 11.83
N ASP A 243 5.74 11.89 12.72
CA ASP A 243 6.15 11.81 14.12
C ASP A 243 7.39 10.96 14.33
N THR A 244 7.64 9.94 13.49
CA THR A 244 8.93 9.24 13.47
C THR A 244 10.08 10.19 13.15
N ASP A 245 9.87 11.17 12.26
CA ASP A 245 10.93 12.10 11.83
C ASP A 245 11.31 13.11 12.91
N LYS A 246 10.38 13.42 13.82
CA LYS A 246 10.68 14.27 14.98
C LYS A 246 11.52 13.53 15.99
N LYS A 247 11.17 12.28 16.28
CA LYS A 247 11.91 11.44 17.24
C LYS A 247 13.35 11.20 16.79
N ASP A 248 13.57 10.93 15.50
CA ASP A 248 14.91 10.70 14.96
C ASP A 248 15.78 11.97 15.07
N LYS A 249 15.20 13.16 14.87
CA LYS A 249 15.90 14.44 15.03
C LYS A 249 16.24 14.79 16.47
N ASP A 250 15.38 14.43 17.43
CA ASP A 250 15.65 14.69 18.85
C ASP A 250 16.77 13.78 19.38
N THR A 251 16.91 12.56 18.85
CA THR A 251 18.03 11.65 19.21
C THR A 251 19.38 12.04 18.61
N GLU A 252 19.43 12.75 17.47
CA GLU A 252 20.69 13.22 16.86
C GLU A 252 21.28 14.47 17.55
N VAL A 253 20.54 15.12 18.46
CA VAL A 253 21.00 16.33 19.18
C VAL A 253 21.67 15.99 20.53
N ASP A 254 21.50 14.76 21.01
CA ASP A 254 22.02 14.28 22.30
C ASP A 254 23.31 13.43 22.19
N ASP A 255 23.88 13.27 20.99
CA ASP A 255 25.18 12.64 20.70
C ASP A 255 26.24 13.66 20.20
#